data_AF-A0A8J5SAY8-F1
#
_entry.id   AF-A0A8J5SAY8-F1
#
_cell.length_a   1.000
_cell.length_b   1.000
_cell.length_c   1.000
_cell.angle_alpha   90.00
_cell.angle_beta   90.00
_cell.angle_gamma   90.00
#
_symmetry.space_group_name_H-M   'P 1'
#
loop_
_entity.id
_entity.type
_entity.pdbx_description
1 polymer ?
#
loop_
_entity_poly.entity_id
_entity_poly.type
_entity_poly.pdbx_seq_one_letter_code
_entity_poly.pdbx_strand_id
1 'polypeptide(L)'
;MAGRSLNSAGLGRLHRRHRQEVGEEGVREVGEEGDQREVRDEEGQGRVQGRQPQGRDEARLRAGLRVRRHVRRRLPAVAGLPRQDGAVPRPQPRPRARAGTLGVRCLVVNANDCLLTRMQEMSMDYHFKVEQEAGSSLCNFFGYNGTAGVWRRQAIDESGGWEDRTTAEDMDLALRAGLLGWEFVYVGSIKVKSELPSTLKAYRSQQHRWSCGPALLFKKMLWEILAAKKVSFWKKLYMIYDFFIARRIISTFFTTFFFSVLLPMSVFFPEVKIPLWELIFIPTAITLLSSVGTPRSIHLIIPWFLFENVMALHRFKAILIGFFEAGRANEWIVTQKLGNIQKLKSIVRVTKSCHFKDRFHSLELLFGLFLLMSACYDCLYRDDNLYIFLLPQSIMYFAIGFEFMGVRVSS
;
A
#
# COMPACT_ATOMS: atom_id res chain seq x y z
N MET A 1 2.55 81.92 -19.69
CA MET A 1 3.45 82.06 -20.86
C MET A 1 3.45 80.71 -21.56
N ALA A 2 2.49 80.45 -22.45
CA ALA A 2 2.57 80.58 -23.93
C ALA A 2 3.69 79.69 -24.51
N GLY A 3 3.51 78.77 -25.46
CA GLY A 3 2.45 78.17 -26.31
C GLY A 3 3.09 76.90 -26.93
N ARG A 4 2.51 76.02 -27.75
CA ARG A 4 1.50 76.10 -28.80
C ARG A 4 0.94 74.69 -29.10
N SER A 5 -0.29 74.73 -29.62
CA SER A 5 -1.07 73.69 -30.31
C SER A 5 -0.40 73.15 -31.59
N LEU A 6 -0.71 71.90 -31.97
CA LEU A 6 -1.29 71.57 -33.29
C LEU A 6 -1.77 70.10 -33.38
N ASN A 7 -3.05 69.95 -33.70
CA ASN A 7 -3.71 68.74 -34.21
C ASN A 7 -3.38 68.54 -35.71
N SER A 8 -3.34 67.29 -36.19
CA SER A 8 -3.99 66.91 -37.45
C SER A 8 -4.08 65.40 -37.61
N ALA A 9 -5.23 64.96 -38.12
CA ALA A 9 -5.69 63.60 -38.31
C ALA A 9 -5.16 62.93 -39.59
N GLY A 10 -5.26 61.59 -39.63
CA GLY A 10 -5.86 60.89 -40.77
C GLY A 10 -4.95 60.02 -41.66
N LEU A 11 -5.51 58.85 -42.01
CA LEU A 11 -5.07 57.85 -43.01
C LEU A 11 -3.93 56.92 -42.56
N GLY A 12 -4.00 55.59 -42.71
CA GLY A 12 -4.95 54.75 -43.43
C GLY A 12 -4.63 53.27 -43.21
N ARG A 13 -5.65 52.42 -43.39
CA ARG A 13 -5.58 50.95 -43.37
C ARG A 13 -4.75 50.45 -44.56
N LEU A 14 -3.96 49.39 -44.36
CA LEU A 14 -3.87 48.15 -45.16
C LEU A 14 -2.51 47.48 -44.94
N HIS A 15 -2.44 46.39 -44.17
CA HIS A 15 -2.02 45.09 -44.73
C HIS A 15 -2.23 43.91 -43.77
N ARG A 16 -2.65 42.81 -44.39
CA ARG A 16 -2.95 41.49 -43.82
C ARG A 16 -1.67 40.67 -43.65
N ARG A 17 -1.73 39.75 -42.68
CA ARG A 17 -1.10 38.41 -42.59
C ARG A 17 0.36 38.28 -42.10
N HIS A 18 0.43 37.53 -40.99
CA HIS A 18 1.21 36.29 -40.72
C HIS A 18 2.13 36.29 -39.49
N ARG A 19 1.87 35.26 -38.66
CA ARG A 19 2.76 34.50 -37.75
C ARG A 19 2.92 35.09 -36.33
N GLN A 20 2.28 34.52 -35.29
CA GLN A 20 2.78 33.43 -34.41
C GLN A 20 4.26 33.66 -34.05
N GLU A 21 4.69 33.74 -32.79
CA GLU A 21 4.41 32.82 -31.68
C GLU A 21 5.11 33.33 -30.39
N VAL A 22 4.67 32.80 -29.23
CA VAL A 22 5.31 32.80 -27.89
C VAL A 22 5.31 34.11 -27.08
N GLY A 23 4.29 34.24 -26.22
CA GLY A 23 4.35 35.04 -25.01
C GLY A 23 4.67 34.14 -23.82
N GLU A 24 5.82 34.38 -23.18
CA GLU A 24 6.05 34.09 -21.77
C GLU A 24 5.14 35.01 -20.94
N GLU A 25 4.36 34.45 -20.00
CA GLU A 25 3.87 35.21 -18.84
C GLU A 25 3.71 34.25 -17.65
N GLY A 26 4.16 34.74 -16.50
CA GLY A 26 4.54 33.95 -15.34
C GLY A 26 3.41 33.24 -14.60
N VAL A 27 3.72 32.04 -14.13
CA VAL A 27 2.91 31.37 -13.13
C VAL A 27 3.29 31.91 -11.76
N ARG A 28 2.44 32.80 -11.23
CA ARG A 28 2.40 33.11 -9.80
C ARG A 28 2.17 31.82 -9.02
N GLU A 29 3.07 31.52 -8.10
CA GLU A 29 2.84 30.57 -7.02
C GLU A 29 1.64 31.06 -6.19
N VAL A 30 0.53 30.35 -6.27
CA VAL A 30 -0.59 30.50 -5.34
C VAL A 30 -0.42 29.39 -4.31
N GLY A 31 0.01 29.78 -3.10
CA GLY A 31 -0.12 28.95 -1.92
C GLY A 31 -1.60 28.72 -1.65
N GLU A 32 -2.01 27.46 -1.59
CA GLU A 32 -3.31 27.07 -1.04
C GLU A 32 -3.07 26.43 0.32
N GLU A 33 -3.10 27.26 1.37
CA GLU A 33 -3.55 26.86 2.70
C GLU A 33 -5.02 26.45 2.58
N GLY A 34 -5.28 25.16 2.61
CA GLY A 34 -6.63 24.63 2.75
C GLY A 34 -7.05 24.60 4.21
N ASP A 35 -7.57 25.72 4.71
CA ASP A 35 -8.29 25.81 5.99
C ASP A 35 -9.55 24.94 5.93
N GLN A 36 -9.53 23.81 6.63
CA GLN A 36 -10.70 22.95 6.81
C GLN A 36 -11.55 23.55 7.93
N ARG A 37 -12.56 24.35 7.58
CA ARG A 37 -13.60 24.74 8.54
C ARG A 37 -14.44 23.51 8.91
N GLU A 38 -14.20 23.01 10.12
CA GLU A 38 -15.10 22.13 10.86
C GLU A 38 -16.41 22.88 11.14
N VAL A 39 -17.52 22.43 10.55
CA VAL A 39 -18.86 22.79 11.04
C VAL A 39 -19.21 21.73 12.08
N ARG A 40 -19.33 22.16 13.34
CA ARG A 40 -19.79 21.31 14.45
C ARG A 40 -21.32 21.31 14.46
N ASP A 41 -21.92 20.12 14.39
CA ASP A 41 -23.28 19.90 14.86
C ASP A 41 -23.25 19.56 16.37
N GLU A 42 -24.31 19.89 17.10
CA GLU A 42 -24.40 19.84 18.58
C GLU A 42 -24.35 18.43 19.20
N GLU A 43 -24.25 17.38 18.40
CA GLU A 43 -23.96 16.01 18.84
C GLU A 43 -22.60 15.60 18.29
N GLY A 44 -21.57 15.51 19.14
CA GLY A 44 -20.15 15.40 18.77
C GLY A 44 -19.72 14.17 17.97
N GLN A 45 -20.22 14.00 16.74
CA GLN A 45 -19.78 13.04 15.73
C GLN A 45 -19.40 13.79 14.44
N GLY A 46 -18.10 14.03 14.25
CA GLY A 46 -17.58 14.64 13.03
C GLY A 46 -17.69 13.67 11.84
N ARG A 47 -18.62 13.94 10.90
CA ARG A 47 -18.64 13.31 9.57
C ARG A 47 -17.68 14.04 8.62
N VAL A 48 -16.68 13.32 8.11
CA VAL A 48 -15.85 13.81 6.99
C VAL A 48 -16.61 13.57 5.69
N GLN A 49 -17.24 14.60 5.14
CA GLN A 49 -17.94 14.53 3.87
C GLN A 49 -16.94 14.71 2.71
N GLY A 50 -16.77 13.68 1.88
CA GLY A 50 -15.87 13.71 0.72
C GLY A 50 -16.28 14.78 -0.30
N ARG A 51 -15.31 15.59 -0.74
CA ARG A 51 -15.52 16.68 -1.72
C ARG A 51 -15.88 16.11 -3.10
N GLN A 52 -16.86 16.71 -3.79
CA GLN A 52 -17.16 16.40 -5.19
C GLN A 52 -15.95 16.73 -6.10
N PRO A 53 -15.60 15.86 -7.06
CA PRO A 53 -14.53 16.17 -8.02
C PRO A 53 -14.96 17.32 -8.95
N GLN A 54 -14.10 18.32 -9.11
CA GLN A 54 -14.31 19.42 -10.05
C GLN A 54 -14.00 18.98 -11.50
N GLY A 55 -14.54 19.68 -12.50
CA GLY A 55 -14.53 19.27 -13.91
C GLY A 55 -13.17 18.93 -14.55
N ARG A 56 -12.04 19.34 -13.97
CA ARG A 56 -10.69 18.91 -14.42
C ARG A 56 -10.41 17.44 -14.10
N ASP A 57 -10.95 16.91 -13.00
CA ASP A 57 -10.75 15.52 -12.60
C ASP A 57 -11.54 14.58 -13.52
N GLU A 58 -12.75 14.97 -13.93
CA GLU A 58 -13.53 14.25 -14.94
C GLU A 58 -12.83 14.20 -16.31
N ALA A 59 -12.18 15.28 -16.71
CA ALA A 59 -11.43 15.33 -17.97
C ALA A 59 -10.22 14.37 -17.95
N ARG A 60 -9.49 14.32 -16.83
CA ARG A 60 -8.36 13.38 -16.62
C ARG A 60 -8.84 11.93 -16.53
N LEU A 61 -9.99 11.67 -15.90
CA LEU A 61 -10.70 10.38 -15.89
C LEU A 61 -11.02 9.90 -17.32
N ARG A 62 -11.60 10.77 -18.15
CA ARG A 62 -11.91 10.45 -19.56
C ARG A 62 -10.65 10.23 -20.39
N ALA A 63 -9.54 10.88 -20.07
CA ALA A 63 -8.25 10.66 -20.73
C ALA A 63 -7.64 9.31 -20.33
N GLY A 64 -7.61 8.97 -19.04
CA GLY A 64 -7.11 7.68 -18.54
C GLY A 64 -7.88 6.48 -19.11
N LEU A 65 -9.22 6.56 -19.15
CA LEU A 65 -10.08 5.54 -19.76
C LEU A 65 -9.88 5.41 -21.28
N ARG A 66 -9.47 6.50 -21.98
CA ARG A 66 -9.13 6.47 -23.42
C ARG A 66 -7.76 5.83 -23.68
N VAL A 67 -6.75 6.09 -22.85
CA VAL A 67 -5.42 5.48 -22.96
C VAL A 67 -5.52 3.95 -22.84
N ARG A 68 -6.34 3.44 -21.92
CA ARG A 68 -6.56 1.97 -21.75
C ARG A 68 -7.19 1.30 -22.97
N ARG A 69 -8.04 2.00 -23.75
CA ARG A 69 -8.60 1.46 -25.01
C ARG A 69 -7.53 1.26 -26.09
N HIS A 70 -6.45 2.04 -26.07
CA HIS A 70 -5.32 1.89 -26.98
C HIS A 70 -4.34 0.80 -26.54
N VAL A 71 -4.07 0.69 -25.22
CA VAL A 71 -3.15 -0.34 -24.69
C VAL A 71 -3.73 -1.74 -24.84
N ARG A 72 -5.03 -1.94 -24.61
CA ARG A 72 -5.68 -3.27 -24.78
C ARG A 72 -5.76 -3.73 -26.25
N ARG A 73 -5.63 -2.81 -27.22
CA ARG A 73 -5.50 -3.12 -28.65
C ARG A 73 -4.08 -3.49 -29.08
N ARG A 74 -3.07 -3.31 -28.21
CA ARG A 74 -1.64 -3.53 -28.51
C ARG A 74 -1.01 -4.74 -27.79
N LEU A 75 -1.81 -5.62 -27.19
CA LEU A 75 -1.31 -6.95 -26.84
C LEU A 75 -1.21 -7.77 -28.14
N PRO A 76 -0.01 -8.20 -28.58
CA PRO A 76 0.11 -9.05 -29.75
C PRO A 76 -0.62 -10.36 -29.47
N ALA A 77 -1.52 -10.73 -30.39
CA ALA A 77 -2.07 -12.07 -30.41
C ALA A 77 -0.90 -13.06 -30.53
N VAL A 78 -0.83 -14.03 -29.63
CA VAL A 78 0.06 -15.18 -29.73
C VAL A 78 -0.21 -15.83 -31.09
N ALA A 79 0.78 -15.77 -31.97
CA ALA A 79 0.69 -16.26 -33.34
C ALA A 79 0.85 -17.78 -33.37
N GLY A 80 -0.07 -18.46 -34.06
CA GLY A 80 0.10 -19.86 -34.47
C GLY A 80 -1.16 -20.69 -34.25
N LEU A 81 -2.13 -20.59 -35.17
CA LEU A 81 -3.12 -21.63 -35.50
C LEU A 81 -3.74 -21.27 -36.88
N PRO A 82 -3.98 -22.25 -37.77
CA PRO A 82 -4.34 -21.97 -39.16
C PRO A 82 -5.79 -21.46 -39.29
N ARG A 83 -6.00 -20.56 -40.26
CA ARG A 83 -7.32 -20.01 -40.62
C ARG A 83 -8.21 -21.12 -41.17
N GLN A 84 -9.36 -21.35 -40.54
CA GLN A 84 -10.52 -21.92 -41.22
C GLN A 84 -11.57 -20.82 -41.37
N ASP A 85 -11.96 -20.59 -42.62
CA ASP A 85 -13.01 -19.66 -43.01
C ASP A 85 -14.37 -20.19 -42.56
N GLY A 86 -14.82 -19.73 -41.39
CA GLY A 86 -16.17 -19.91 -40.88
C GLY A 86 -16.64 -18.59 -40.28
N ALA A 87 -17.86 -18.17 -40.62
CA ALA A 87 -18.43 -16.88 -40.23
C ALA A 87 -18.24 -16.58 -38.73
N VAL A 88 -17.34 -15.64 -38.43
CA VAL A 88 -17.08 -15.17 -37.07
C VAL A 88 -18.33 -14.45 -36.57
N PRO A 89 -18.97 -14.88 -35.47
CA PRO A 89 -20.05 -14.13 -34.87
C PRO A 89 -19.51 -12.74 -34.48
N ARG A 90 -20.15 -11.67 -34.95
CA ARG A 90 -19.81 -10.31 -34.52
C ARG A 90 -19.85 -10.30 -32.98
N PRO A 91 -18.75 -9.92 -32.29
CA PRO A 91 -18.76 -9.88 -30.84
C PRO A 91 -19.85 -8.91 -30.41
N GLN A 92 -20.84 -9.42 -29.66
CA GLN A 92 -21.85 -8.58 -29.03
C GLN A 92 -21.13 -7.47 -28.23
N PRO A 93 -21.59 -6.21 -28.32
CA PRO A 93 -21.00 -5.15 -27.54
C PRO A 93 -21.15 -5.50 -26.06
N ARG A 94 -20.02 -5.76 -25.38
CA ARG A 94 -20.02 -5.96 -23.92
C ARG A 94 -20.75 -4.75 -23.30
N PRO A 95 -21.69 -4.98 -22.36
CA PRO A 95 -22.37 -3.88 -21.67
C PRO A 95 -21.33 -2.93 -21.08
N ARG A 96 -21.57 -1.61 -21.18
CA ARG A 96 -20.62 -0.55 -20.81
C ARG A 96 -19.94 -0.87 -19.47
N ALA A 97 -18.62 -0.98 -19.50
CA ALA A 97 -17.76 -1.21 -18.33
C ALA A 97 -18.20 -0.31 -17.15
N ARG A 98 -18.68 -0.93 -16.07
CA ARG A 98 -19.18 -0.23 -14.89
C ARG A 98 -18.04 -0.05 -13.90
N ALA A 99 -17.18 0.93 -14.18
CA ALA A 99 -16.11 1.30 -13.25
C ALA A 99 -16.71 1.85 -11.95
N GLY A 100 -16.44 1.15 -10.84
CA GLY A 100 -16.94 1.48 -9.51
C GLY A 100 -15.98 2.39 -8.73
N THR A 101 -14.68 2.15 -8.88
CA THR A 101 -13.64 2.99 -8.27
C THR A 101 -12.43 3.16 -9.17
N LEU A 102 -11.77 4.31 -9.02
CA LEU A 102 -10.46 4.61 -9.58
C LEU A 102 -9.46 4.83 -8.45
N GLY A 103 -8.43 4.00 -8.36
CA GLY A 103 -7.27 4.24 -7.49
C GLY A 103 -6.10 4.85 -8.26
N VAL A 104 -5.31 5.67 -7.59
CA VAL A 104 -4.05 6.22 -8.12
C VAL A 104 -2.91 5.92 -7.15
N ARG A 105 -1.67 6.12 -7.62
CA ARG A 105 -0.49 5.74 -6.84
C ARG A 105 -0.21 6.74 -5.72
N CYS A 106 -0.02 6.24 -4.50
CA CYS A 106 0.58 7.02 -3.43
C CYS A 106 2.10 7.08 -3.61
N LEU A 107 2.63 8.28 -3.81
CA LEU A 107 4.06 8.55 -3.84
C LEU A 107 4.53 8.92 -2.44
N VAL A 108 5.46 8.12 -1.91
CA VAL A 108 6.10 8.39 -0.62
C VAL A 108 7.02 9.60 -0.74
N VAL A 109 6.84 10.60 0.13
CA VAL A 109 7.67 11.81 0.13
C VAL A 109 8.81 11.78 1.14
N ASN A 110 8.67 11.01 2.23
CA ASN A 110 9.59 11.00 3.37
C ASN A 110 10.46 9.74 3.46
N ALA A 111 10.69 9.07 2.32
CA ALA A 111 11.47 7.85 2.24
C ALA A 111 12.97 8.04 2.55
N ASN A 112 13.45 9.29 2.57
CA ASN A 112 14.85 9.61 2.84
C ASN A 112 15.08 10.07 4.28
N ASP A 113 14.03 10.20 5.11
CA ASP A 113 14.12 10.72 6.47
C ASP A 113 14.87 9.77 7.41
N CYS A 114 14.64 8.46 7.30
CA CYS A 114 15.35 7.46 8.09
C CYS A 114 15.33 6.08 7.41
N LEU A 115 16.14 5.14 7.93
CA LEU A 115 16.20 3.78 7.41
C LEU A 115 14.84 3.07 7.45
N LEU A 116 14.03 3.35 8.49
CA LEU A 116 12.71 2.77 8.66
C LEU A 116 11.74 3.22 7.54
N THR A 117 11.68 4.50 7.19
CA THR A 117 10.82 4.97 6.10
C THR A 117 11.32 4.48 4.74
N ARG A 118 12.63 4.29 4.59
CA ARG A 118 13.22 3.69 3.39
C ARG A 118 12.83 2.21 3.21
N MET A 119 12.93 1.39 4.26
CA MET A 119 12.50 -0.01 4.23
C MET A 119 11.00 -0.14 3.94
N GLN A 120 10.18 0.72 4.55
CA GLN A 120 8.75 0.77 4.27
C GLN A 120 8.43 1.15 2.82
N GLU A 121 9.17 2.10 2.25
CA GLU A 121 9.00 2.48 0.84
C GLU A 121 9.21 1.25 -0.06
N MET A 122 10.25 0.44 0.19
CA MET A 122 10.52 -0.76 -0.61
C MET A 122 9.31 -1.70 -0.66
N SER A 123 8.67 -1.96 0.49
CA SER A 123 7.48 -2.81 0.59
C SER A 123 6.26 -2.19 -0.08
N MET A 124 6.04 -0.88 0.11
CA MET A 124 4.89 -0.15 -0.45
C MET A 124 4.99 0.04 -1.97
N ASP A 125 6.18 0.28 -2.52
CA ASP A 125 6.34 0.51 -3.95
C ASP A 125 6.07 -0.76 -4.76
N TYR A 126 6.42 -1.95 -4.24
CA TYR A 126 6.00 -3.22 -4.84
C TYR A 126 4.47 -3.34 -4.83
N HIS A 127 3.83 -3.07 -3.68
CA HIS A 127 2.37 -3.15 -3.55
C HIS A 127 1.65 -2.26 -4.58
N PHE A 128 2.08 -1.00 -4.71
CA PHE A 128 1.47 -0.06 -5.64
C PHE A 128 1.79 -0.36 -7.11
N LYS A 129 3.05 -0.66 -7.46
CA LYS A 129 3.46 -0.82 -8.86
C LYS A 129 3.11 -2.17 -9.45
N VAL A 130 3.09 -3.22 -8.64
CA VAL A 130 2.92 -4.59 -9.11
C VAL A 130 1.55 -5.10 -8.72
N GLU A 131 1.21 -5.14 -7.43
CA GLU A 131 -0.01 -5.83 -6.98
C GLU A 131 -1.29 -5.12 -7.42
N GLN A 132 -1.39 -3.82 -7.19
CA GLN A 132 -2.60 -3.07 -7.55
C GLN A 132 -2.79 -2.96 -9.07
N GLU A 133 -1.69 -2.77 -9.81
CA GLU A 133 -1.72 -2.71 -11.28
C GLU A 133 -2.09 -4.09 -11.88
N ALA A 134 -1.52 -5.18 -11.36
CA ALA A 134 -1.84 -6.54 -11.78
C ALA A 134 -3.28 -6.92 -11.46
N GLY A 135 -3.75 -6.67 -10.23
CA GLY A 135 -5.12 -6.96 -9.81
C GLY A 135 -6.16 -6.19 -10.64
N SER A 136 -5.91 -4.89 -10.88
CA SER A 136 -6.78 -4.08 -11.73
C SER A 136 -6.79 -4.55 -13.20
N SER A 137 -5.65 -4.98 -13.72
CA SER A 137 -5.51 -5.38 -15.13
C SER A 137 -6.04 -6.77 -15.43
N LEU A 138 -5.79 -7.73 -14.54
CA LEU A 138 -6.12 -9.14 -14.73
C LEU A 138 -7.50 -9.49 -14.18
N CYS A 139 -7.89 -8.92 -13.04
CA CYS A 139 -9.07 -9.34 -12.29
C CYS A 139 -10.12 -8.24 -12.12
N ASN A 140 -9.87 -7.03 -12.65
CA ASN A 140 -10.70 -5.85 -12.45
C ASN A 140 -11.02 -5.60 -10.94
N PHE A 141 -10.07 -5.94 -10.06
CA PHE A 141 -10.20 -5.84 -8.61
C PHE A 141 -8.84 -5.57 -7.97
N PHE A 142 -8.79 -4.63 -7.03
CA PHE A 142 -7.66 -4.47 -6.13
C PHE A 142 -8.19 -4.00 -4.77
N GLY A 143 -7.45 -4.30 -3.69
CA GLY A 143 -7.78 -3.78 -2.37
C GLY A 143 -7.69 -2.26 -2.33
N TYR A 144 -8.81 -1.59 -2.08
CA TYR A 144 -8.80 -0.14 -1.91
C TYR A 144 -8.14 0.20 -0.58
N ASN A 145 -7.13 1.08 -0.61
CA ASN A 145 -6.29 1.43 0.55
C ASN A 145 -6.79 2.67 1.31
N GLY A 146 -8.10 2.95 1.23
CA GLY A 146 -8.76 4.02 1.96
C GLY A 146 -8.47 5.45 1.49
N THR A 147 -7.47 5.64 0.62
CA THR A 147 -7.01 6.96 0.16
C THR A 147 -6.62 6.93 -1.31
N ALA A 148 -6.39 8.11 -1.89
CA ALA A 148 -5.93 8.27 -3.27
C ALA A 148 -6.81 7.53 -4.29
N GLY A 149 -8.13 7.64 -4.15
CA GLY A 149 -9.04 7.19 -5.18
C GLY A 149 -10.40 7.86 -5.13
N VAL A 150 -11.17 7.60 -6.18
CA VAL A 150 -12.48 8.20 -6.43
C VAL A 150 -13.48 7.08 -6.65
N TRP A 151 -14.58 7.16 -5.92
CA TRP A 151 -15.67 6.22 -5.99
C TRP A 151 -16.85 6.77 -6.78
N ARG A 152 -17.45 5.92 -7.60
CA ARG A 152 -18.77 6.20 -8.15
C ARG A 152 -19.79 6.09 -7.01
N ARG A 153 -20.57 7.14 -6.78
CA ARG A 153 -21.62 7.16 -5.75
C ARG A 153 -22.54 5.94 -5.83
N GLN A 154 -23.04 5.62 -7.02
CA GLN A 154 -23.88 4.43 -7.24
C GLN A 154 -23.21 3.12 -6.81
N ALA A 155 -21.87 2.99 -6.93
CA ALA A 155 -21.17 1.79 -6.49
C ALA A 155 -21.16 1.69 -4.95
N ILE A 156 -21.05 2.82 -4.25
CA ILE A 156 -21.16 2.87 -2.79
C ILE A 156 -22.58 2.48 -2.37
N ASP A 157 -23.58 3.15 -2.95
CA ASP A 157 -24.98 2.98 -2.60
C ASP A 157 -25.45 1.52 -2.83
N GLU A 158 -25.14 0.94 -4.00
CA GLU A 158 -25.51 -0.44 -4.31
C GLU A 158 -24.76 -1.49 -3.48
N SER A 159 -23.58 -1.13 -2.95
CA SER A 159 -22.82 -2.04 -2.09
C SER A 159 -23.33 -2.05 -0.65
N GLY A 160 -24.23 -1.13 -0.28
CA GLY A 160 -24.72 -0.98 1.09
C GLY A 160 -24.00 0.09 1.91
N GLY A 161 -23.19 0.95 1.27
CA GLY A 161 -22.48 2.02 1.96
C GLY A 161 -21.25 1.56 2.75
N TRP A 162 -20.75 2.44 3.62
CA TRP A 162 -19.63 2.16 4.51
C TRP A 162 -20.11 1.41 5.74
N GLU A 163 -19.46 0.30 6.07
CA GLU A 163 -19.76 -0.50 7.26
C GLU A 163 -18.56 -0.47 8.22
N ASP A 164 -18.84 -0.36 9.51
CA ASP A 164 -17.86 -0.24 10.60
C ASP A 164 -17.55 -1.58 11.28
N ARG A 165 -18.01 -2.70 10.70
CA ARG A 165 -17.85 -4.06 11.25
C ARG A 165 -16.41 -4.51 11.42
N THR A 166 -15.44 -3.85 10.80
CA THR A 166 -13.99 -4.11 10.93
C THR A 166 -13.21 -2.80 10.79
N THR A 167 -11.95 -2.80 11.24
CA THR A 167 -10.98 -1.70 11.02
C THR A 167 -10.44 -1.62 9.59
N ALA A 168 -11.08 -2.31 8.64
CA ALA A 168 -10.73 -2.32 7.22
C ALA A 168 -11.97 -2.01 6.37
N GLU A 169 -12.69 -0.95 6.74
CA GLU A 169 -13.94 -0.50 6.12
C GLU A 169 -13.80 -0.20 4.61
N ASP A 170 -12.61 0.24 4.21
CA ASP A 170 -12.22 0.49 2.83
C ASP A 170 -12.11 -0.79 2.00
N MET A 171 -11.47 -1.82 2.56
CA MET A 171 -11.35 -3.14 1.95
C MET A 171 -12.69 -3.86 1.92
N ASP A 172 -13.51 -3.67 2.95
CA ASP A 172 -14.85 -4.23 3.04
C ASP A 172 -15.77 -3.72 1.92
N LEU A 173 -15.86 -2.39 1.78
CA LEU A 173 -16.60 -1.77 0.70
C LEU A 173 -16.07 -2.21 -0.68
N ALA A 174 -14.74 -2.29 -0.82
CA ALA A 174 -14.12 -2.79 -2.04
C ALA A 174 -14.58 -4.20 -2.38
N LEU A 175 -14.56 -5.10 -1.40
CA LEU A 175 -14.95 -6.48 -1.57
C LEU A 175 -16.42 -6.60 -1.97
N ARG A 176 -17.34 -5.95 -1.24
CA ARG A 176 -18.78 -5.95 -1.54
C ARG A 176 -19.07 -5.41 -2.94
N ALA A 177 -18.48 -4.27 -3.31
CA ALA A 177 -18.62 -3.72 -4.67
C ALA A 177 -18.06 -4.68 -5.73
N GLY A 178 -16.91 -5.30 -5.46
CA GLY A 178 -16.30 -6.31 -6.32
C GLY A 178 -17.19 -7.53 -6.53
N LEU A 179 -17.89 -7.98 -5.48
CA LEU A 179 -18.85 -9.09 -5.50
C LEU A 179 -20.15 -8.77 -6.25
N LEU A 180 -20.50 -7.48 -6.36
CA LEU A 180 -21.60 -7.00 -7.20
C LEU A 180 -21.21 -6.83 -8.68
N GLY A 181 -19.94 -7.07 -9.01
CA GLY A 181 -19.44 -7.00 -10.39
C GLY A 181 -18.92 -5.62 -10.80
N TRP A 182 -18.76 -4.67 -9.87
CA TRP A 182 -18.11 -3.41 -10.15
C TRP A 182 -16.64 -3.62 -10.53
N GLU A 183 -16.16 -2.82 -11.49
CA GLU A 183 -14.77 -2.87 -11.95
C GLU A 183 -13.90 -1.85 -11.23
N PHE A 184 -12.71 -2.28 -10.83
CA PHE A 184 -11.72 -1.48 -10.14
C PHE A 184 -10.59 -1.12 -11.10
N VAL A 185 -10.39 0.18 -11.31
CA VAL A 185 -9.36 0.70 -12.20
C VAL A 185 -8.24 1.31 -11.37
N TYR A 186 -7.01 0.86 -11.56
CA TYR A 186 -5.83 1.45 -10.97
C TYR A 186 -5.03 2.20 -12.05
N VAL A 187 -4.51 3.39 -11.74
CA VAL A 187 -3.71 4.20 -12.66
C VAL A 187 -2.40 4.59 -11.98
N GLY A 188 -1.36 3.79 -12.20
CA GLY A 188 -0.04 4.02 -11.62
C GLY A 188 0.71 5.27 -12.11
N SER A 189 0.26 5.90 -13.21
CA SER A 189 0.88 7.11 -13.77
C SER A 189 0.53 8.38 -13.00
N ILE A 190 -0.62 8.41 -12.31
CA ILE A 190 -1.04 9.53 -11.47
C ILE A 190 -0.53 9.29 -10.06
N LYS A 191 0.10 10.31 -9.47
CA LYS A 191 0.76 10.22 -8.16
C LYS A 191 0.16 11.22 -7.18
N VAL A 192 -0.20 10.75 -5.99
CA VAL A 192 -0.65 11.56 -4.84
C VAL A 192 0.39 11.45 -3.75
N LYS A 193 0.84 12.58 -3.20
CA LYS A 193 1.85 12.59 -2.13
C LYS A 193 1.30 11.94 -0.86
N SER A 194 2.10 11.09 -0.23
CA SER A 194 1.79 10.46 1.04
C SER A 194 3.04 10.34 1.91
N GLU A 195 2.86 10.45 3.23
CA GLU A 195 3.91 10.23 4.22
C GLU A 195 3.76 8.86 4.89
N LEU A 196 4.90 8.22 5.16
CA LEU A 196 5.04 7.01 5.96
C LEU A 196 5.29 7.35 7.44
N PRO A 197 4.91 6.46 8.38
CA PRO A 197 5.27 6.64 9.78
C PRO A 197 6.78 6.53 9.98
N SER A 198 7.41 7.59 10.51
CA SER A 198 8.87 7.61 10.74
C SER A 198 9.28 7.07 12.12
N THR A 199 8.33 6.82 13.03
CA THR A 199 8.59 6.17 14.34
C THR A 199 8.20 4.69 14.29
N LEU A 200 8.97 3.82 14.93
CA LEU A 200 8.68 2.37 14.99
C LEU A 200 7.32 2.07 15.64
N LYS A 201 6.97 2.79 16.72
CA LYS A 201 5.67 2.63 17.39
C LYS A 201 4.49 2.89 16.44
N ALA A 202 4.50 4.02 15.72
CA ALA A 202 3.45 4.34 14.75
C ALA A 202 3.39 3.33 13.60
N TYR A 203 4.55 2.87 13.12
CA TYR A 203 4.63 1.84 12.09
C TYR A 203 4.05 0.51 12.55
N ARG A 204 4.38 0.03 13.76
CA ARG A 204 3.84 -1.20 14.33
C ARG A 204 2.33 -1.12 14.52
N SER A 205 1.80 0.01 15.01
CA SER A 205 0.35 0.22 15.08
C SER A 205 -0.31 0.16 13.70
N GLN A 206 0.31 0.76 12.68
CA GLN A 206 -0.18 0.68 11.30
C GLN A 206 -0.19 -0.76 10.78
N GLN A 207 0.93 -1.48 10.90
CA GLN A 207 1.05 -2.87 10.46
C GLN A 207 0.08 -3.80 11.20
N HIS A 208 -0.13 -3.56 12.50
CA HIS A 208 -1.13 -4.30 13.27
C HIS A 208 -2.52 -4.16 12.66
N ARG A 209 -2.97 -2.93 12.37
CA ARG A 209 -4.27 -2.69 11.73
C ARG A 209 -4.35 -3.32 10.33
N TRP A 210 -3.31 -3.16 9.53
CA TRP A 210 -3.25 -3.68 8.15
C TRP A 210 -3.21 -5.21 8.06
N SER A 211 -2.86 -5.90 9.14
CA SER A 211 -2.88 -7.35 9.24
C SER A 211 -4.12 -7.88 9.97
N CYS A 212 -4.49 -7.25 11.08
CA CYS A 212 -5.62 -7.66 11.91
C CYS A 212 -6.97 -7.41 11.23
N GLY A 213 -7.20 -6.19 10.72
CA GLY A 213 -8.47 -5.82 10.08
C GLY A 213 -8.81 -6.73 8.90
N PRO A 214 -7.88 -6.97 7.95
CA PRO A 214 -8.13 -7.88 6.83
C PRO A 214 -8.29 -9.35 7.22
N ALA A 215 -7.63 -9.83 8.29
CA ALA A 215 -7.84 -11.18 8.80
C ALA A 215 -9.27 -11.35 9.37
N LEU A 216 -9.74 -10.37 10.15
CA LEU A 216 -11.10 -10.32 10.65
C LEU A 216 -12.12 -10.21 9.51
N LEU A 217 -11.84 -9.35 8.53
CA LEU A 217 -12.66 -9.18 7.34
C LEU A 217 -12.78 -10.50 6.57
N PHE A 218 -11.68 -11.21 6.35
CA PHE A 218 -11.70 -12.51 5.69
C PHE A 218 -12.62 -13.50 6.40
N LYS A 219 -12.51 -13.61 7.72
CA LYS A 219 -13.38 -14.49 8.53
C LYS A 219 -14.86 -14.17 8.34
N LYS A 220 -15.23 -12.88 8.35
CA LYS A 220 -16.63 -12.44 8.18
C LYS A 220 -17.14 -12.61 6.75
N MET A 221 -16.30 -12.32 5.76
CA MET A 221 -16.68 -12.25 4.35
C MET A 221 -16.50 -13.55 3.56
N LEU A 222 -15.82 -14.56 4.10
CA LEU A 222 -15.51 -15.79 3.37
C LEU A 222 -16.77 -16.43 2.76
N TRP A 223 -17.83 -16.57 3.55
CA TRP A 223 -19.09 -17.16 3.10
C TRP A 223 -19.80 -16.28 2.05
N GLU A 224 -19.77 -14.96 2.21
CA GLU A 224 -20.33 -14.03 1.23
C GLU A 224 -19.62 -14.11 -0.12
N ILE A 225 -18.28 -14.21 -0.13
CA ILE A 225 -17.49 -14.38 -1.35
C ILE A 225 -17.87 -15.69 -2.05
N LEU A 226 -17.99 -16.79 -1.30
CA LEU A 226 -18.34 -18.10 -1.84
C LEU A 226 -19.78 -18.11 -2.40
N ALA A 227 -20.73 -17.51 -1.68
CA ALA A 227 -22.14 -17.45 -2.05
C ALA A 227 -22.44 -16.48 -3.23
N ALA A 228 -21.54 -15.53 -3.53
CA ALA A 228 -21.79 -14.50 -4.54
C ALA A 228 -22.04 -15.08 -5.95
N LYS A 229 -23.25 -14.93 -6.49
CA LYS A 229 -23.61 -15.50 -7.81
C LYS A 229 -23.19 -14.64 -9.00
N LYS A 230 -22.98 -13.34 -8.80
CA LYS A 230 -22.69 -12.36 -9.86
C LYS A 230 -21.25 -12.39 -10.38
N VAL A 231 -20.37 -13.14 -9.73
CA VAL A 231 -18.93 -13.15 -10.01
C VAL A 231 -18.47 -14.52 -10.47
N SER A 232 -17.59 -14.55 -11.48
CA SER A 232 -16.96 -15.79 -11.95
C SER A 232 -16.17 -16.48 -10.85
N PHE A 233 -16.08 -17.81 -10.93
CA PHE A 233 -15.24 -18.63 -10.04
C PHE A 233 -13.79 -18.12 -9.94
N TRP A 234 -13.15 -17.79 -11.07
CA TRP A 234 -11.76 -17.30 -11.09
C TRP A 234 -11.55 -16.01 -10.32
N LYS A 235 -12.50 -15.06 -10.40
CA LYS A 235 -12.43 -13.82 -9.61
C LYS A 235 -12.63 -14.08 -8.12
N LYS A 236 -13.48 -15.06 -7.73
CA LYS A 236 -13.58 -15.50 -6.33
C LYS A 236 -12.27 -16.12 -5.85
N LEU A 237 -11.69 -17.01 -6.65
CA LEU A 237 -10.40 -17.64 -6.34
C LEU A 237 -9.32 -16.57 -6.17
N TYR A 238 -9.27 -15.57 -7.06
CA TYR A 238 -8.36 -14.43 -6.92
C TYR A 238 -8.60 -13.66 -5.61
N MET A 239 -9.86 -13.31 -5.29
CA MET A 239 -10.21 -12.56 -4.08
C MET A 239 -9.88 -13.35 -2.79
N ILE A 240 -10.01 -14.68 -2.80
CA ILE A 240 -9.66 -15.51 -1.64
C ILE A 240 -8.15 -15.74 -1.57
N TYR A 241 -7.57 -16.24 -2.66
CA TYR A 241 -6.17 -16.66 -2.70
C TYR A 241 -5.22 -15.47 -2.70
N ASP A 242 -5.25 -14.63 -3.74
CA ASP A 242 -4.27 -13.55 -3.90
C ASP A 242 -4.47 -12.45 -2.85
N PHE A 243 -5.72 -12.00 -2.70
CA PHE A 243 -6.02 -10.84 -1.85
C PHE A 243 -5.99 -11.15 -0.34
N PHE A 244 -6.43 -12.33 0.12
CA PHE A 244 -6.47 -12.67 1.54
C PHE A 244 -5.42 -13.70 1.99
N ILE A 245 -5.08 -14.72 1.19
CA ILE A 245 -4.32 -15.87 1.68
C ILE A 245 -2.82 -15.78 1.36
N ALA A 246 -2.46 -15.68 0.08
CA ALA A 246 -1.09 -15.90 -0.42
C ALA A 246 -0.08 -14.97 0.25
N ARG A 247 -0.23 -13.66 0.10
CA ARG A 247 0.70 -12.70 0.69
C ARG A 247 0.47 -12.48 2.18
N ARG A 248 -0.78 -12.33 2.60
CA ARG A 248 -1.08 -11.92 3.98
C ARG A 248 -0.87 -13.04 4.98
N ILE A 249 -1.32 -14.26 4.66
CA ILE A 249 -1.29 -15.40 5.58
C ILE A 249 -0.10 -16.31 5.26
N ILE A 250 -0.04 -16.89 4.05
CA ILE A 250 0.98 -17.89 3.70
C ILE A 250 2.38 -17.31 3.79
N SER A 251 2.66 -16.17 3.14
CA SER A 251 3.99 -15.56 3.18
C SER A 251 4.39 -15.13 4.59
N THR A 252 3.48 -14.55 5.38
CA THR A 252 3.76 -14.18 6.79
C THR A 252 4.05 -15.41 7.66
N PHE A 253 3.25 -16.47 7.51
CA PHE A 253 3.42 -17.72 8.25
C PHE A 253 4.74 -18.39 7.85
N PHE A 254 4.96 -18.61 6.55
CA PHE A 254 6.20 -19.18 6.04
C PHE A 254 7.42 -18.41 6.55
N THR A 255 7.43 -17.09 6.42
CA THR A 255 8.58 -16.27 6.84
C THR A 255 8.84 -16.37 8.35
N THR A 256 7.79 -16.30 9.17
CA THR A 256 7.92 -16.37 10.63
C THR A 256 8.37 -17.76 11.09
N PHE A 257 7.72 -18.81 10.59
CA PHE A 257 8.01 -20.18 11.03
C PHE A 257 9.32 -20.69 10.43
N PHE A 258 9.63 -20.40 9.17
CA PHE A 258 10.86 -20.87 8.54
C PHE A 258 12.09 -20.18 9.12
N PHE A 259 12.17 -18.85 9.06
CA PHE A 259 13.40 -18.12 9.45
C PHE A 259 13.55 -17.96 10.96
N SER A 260 12.44 -17.82 11.70
CA SER A 260 12.51 -17.50 13.14
C SER A 260 12.31 -18.70 14.05
N VAL A 261 11.83 -19.85 13.53
CA VAL A 261 11.59 -21.07 14.32
C VAL A 261 12.33 -22.26 13.74
N LEU A 262 12.02 -22.69 12.52
CA LEU A 262 12.55 -23.92 11.93
C LEU A 262 14.06 -23.87 11.72
N LEU A 263 14.57 -22.77 11.16
CA LEU A 263 15.99 -22.58 10.91
C LEU A 263 16.83 -22.65 12.21
N PRO A 264 16.58 -21.85 13.26
CA PRO A 264 17.30 -21.99 14.54
C PRO A 264 17.04 -23.32 15.25
N MET A 265 15.86 -23.94 15.09
CA MET A 265 15.59 -25.27 15.66
C MET A 265 16.44 -26.35 14.98
N SER A 266 16.65 -26.29 13.66
CA SER A 266 17.45 -27.28 12.93
C SER A 266 18.90 -27.38 13.41
N VAL A 267 19.42 -26.30 14.03
CA VAL A 267 20.74 -26.30 14.67
C VAL A 267 20.81 -27.27 15.85
N PHE A 268 19.70 -27.44 16.60
CA PHE A 268 19.65 -28.34 17.75
C PHE A 268 19.29 -29.79 17.39
N PHE A 269 18.68 -30.01 16.22
CA PHE A 269 18.24 -31.33 15.75
C PHE A 269 19.01 -31.72 14.49
N PRO A 270 20.13 -32.47 14.60
CA PRO A 270 21.00 -32.82 13.48
C PRO A 270 20.31 -33.69 12.40
N GLU A 271 19.17 -34.30 12.72
CA GLU A 271 18.33 -35.04 11.79
C GLU A 271 17.65 -34.12 10.76
N VAL A 272 17.42 -32.85 11.10
CA VAL A 272 16.76 -31.87 10.23
C VAL A 272 17.80 -31.18 9.36
N LYS A 273 18.04 -31.74 8.17
CA LYS A 273 18.92 -31.11 7.17
C LYS A 273 18.10 -30.20 6.25
N ILE A 274 18.26 -28.89 6.42
CA ILE A 274 17.70 -27.90 5.50
C ILE A 274 18.64 -27.76 4.31
N PRO A 275 18.19 -28.01 3.07
CA PRO A 275 19.06 -27.92 1.93
C PRO A 275 19.40 -26.45 1.62
N LEU A 276 20.66 -26.19 1.27
CA LEU A 276 21.18 -24.83 1.02
C LEU A 276 20.38 -24.09 -0.07
N TRP A 277 19.86 -24.82 -1.06
CA TRP A 277 19.06 -24.24 -2.13
C TRP A 277 17.75 -23.65 -1.63
N GLU A 278 17.10 -24.23 -0.59
CA GLU A 278 15.89 -23.64 -0.01
C GLU A 278 16.21 -22.33 0.74
N LEU A 279 17.31 -22.35 1.49
CA LEU A 279 17.77 -21.20 2.28
C LEU A 279 18.19 -20.02 1.40
N ILE A 280 18.67 -20.28 0.18
CA ILE A 280 19.11 -19.25 -0.76
C ILE A 280 18.00 -18.88 -1.75
N PHE A 281 17.42 -19.84 -2.48
CA PHE A 281 16.52 -19.53 -3.59
C PHE A 281 15.21 -18.91 -3.14
N ILE A 282 14.63 -19.34 -2.02
CA ILE A 282 13.33 -18.80 -1.58
C ILE A 282 13.47 -17.32 -1.17
N PRO A 283 14.40 -16.93 -0.27
CA PRO A 283 14.67 -15.52 0.00
C PRO A 283 15.08 -14.73 -1.24
N THR A 284 15.93 -15.30 -2.09
CA THR A 284 16.42 -14.62 -3.30
C THR A 284 15.28 -14.33 -4.27
N ALA A 285 14.35 -15.27 -4.46
CA ALA A 285 13.19 -15.06 -5.32
C ALA A 285 12.24 -13.98 -4.75
N ILE A 286 11.95 -14.02 -3.45
CA ILE A 286 11.08 -13.02 -2.79
C ILE A 286 11.71 -11.63 -2.86
N THR A 287 13.01 -11.53 -2.57
CA THR A 287 13.75 -10.26 -2.60
C THR A 287 13.90 -9.71 -4.00
N LEU A 288 14.21 -10.55 -4.99
CA LEU A 288 14.29 -10.13 -6.39
C LEU A 288 12.94 -9.60 -6.87
N LEU A 289 11.85 -10.32 -6.60
CA LEU A 289 10.50 -9.90 -6.96
C LEU A 289 10.14 -8.55 -6.32
N SER A 290 10.48 -8.38 -5.04
CA SER A 290 10.23 -7.13 -4.29
C SER A 290 11.10 -5.96 -4.79
N SER A 291 12.33 -6.24 -5.24
CA SER A 291 13.29 -5.24 -5.72
C SER A 291 12.87 -4.55 -7.02
N VAL A 292 12.05 -5.21 -7.85
CA VAL A 292 11.48 -4.62 -9.09
C VAL A 292 10.71 -3.33 -8.77
N GLY A 293 10.11 -3.26 -7.58
CA GLY A 293 9.41 -2.08 -7.10
C GLY A 293 10.34 -0.89 -6.84
N THR A 294 11.58 -1.10 -6.38
CA THR A 294 12.49 -0.01 -5.91
C THR A 294 13.95 -0.26 -6.29
N PRO A 295 14.32 -0.13 -7.58
CA PRO A 295 15.71 -0.39 -8.02
C PRO A 295 16.74 0.53 -7.33
N ARG A 296 16.35 1.74 -6.92
CA ARG A 296 17.22 2.68 -6.20
C ARG A 296 17.74 2.15 -4.85
N SER A 297 17.00 1.23 -4.24
CA SER A 297 17.26 0.72 -2.89
C SER A 297 17.77 -0.73 -2.89
N ILE A 298 18.28 -1.21 -4.03
CA ILE A 298 18.78 -2.58 -4.19
C ILE A 298 19.89 -2.94 -3.18
N HIS A 299 20.73 -1.97 -2.81
CA HIS A 299 21.77 -2.12 -1.80
C HIS A 299 21.23 -2.37 -0.38
N LEU A 300 19.94 -2.12 -0.14
CA LEU A 300 19.28 -2.34 1.15
C LEU A 300 18.49 -3.66 1.21
N ILE A 301 18.59 -4.52 0.19
CA ILE A 301 17.82 -5.78 0.14
C ILE A 301 18.07 -6.68 1.35
N ILE A 302 19.33 -6.87 1.75
CA ILE A 302 19.67 -7.73 2.89
C ILE A 302 19.08 -7.16 4.19
N PRO A 303 19.35 -5.89 4.56
CA PRO A 303 18.70 -5.27 5.71
C PRO A 303 17.17 -5.30 5.66
N TRP A 304 16.58 -5.07 4.47
CA TRP A 304 15.14 -5.10 4.26
C TRP A 304 14.55 -6.49 4.49
N PHE A 305 15.20 -7.54 4.00
CA PHE A 305 14.79 -8.92 4.22
C PHE A 305 14.80 -9.28 5.71
N LEU A 306 15.90 -8.96 6.41
CA LEU A 306 16.00 -9.18 7.86
C LEU A 306 14.90 -8.41 8.62
N PHE A 307 14.63 -7.18 8.20
CA PHE A 307 13.56 -6.34 8.75
C PHE A 307 12.17 -6.95 8.52
N GLU A 308 11.88 -7.38 7.29
CA GLU A 308 10.60 -8.00 6.95
C GLU A 308 10.38 -9.32 7.71
N ASN A 309 11.43 -10.08 8.00
CA ASN A 309 11.34 -11.29 8.84
C ASN A 309 10.87 -10.94 10.26
N VAL A 310 11.43 -9.90 10.89
CA VAL A 310 10.97 -9.46 12.22
C VAL A 310 9.55 -8.91 12.15
N MET A 311 9.23 -8.15 11.11
CA MET A 311 7.88 -7.61 10.92
C MET A 311 6.85 -8.71 10.60
N ALA A 312 7.27 -9.83 10.01
CA ALA A 312 6.40 -10.99 9.80
C ALA A 312 5.90 -11.56 11.12
N LEU A 313 6.73 -11.62 12.18
CA LEU A 313 6.29 -12.03 13.52
C LEU A 313 5.21 -11.09 14.06
N HIS A 314 5.39 -9.78 13.91
CA HIS A 314 4.40 -8.78 14.35
C HIS A 314 3.08 -8.91 13.59
N ARG A 315 3.15 -9.09 12.26
CA ARG A 315 1.98 -9.32 11.41
C ARG A 315 1.29 -10.64 11.73
N PHE A 316 2.05 -11.71 11.97
CA PHE A 316 1.51 -13.01 12.38
C PHE A 316 0.69 -12.90 13.66
N LYS A 317 1.23 -12.24 14.69
CA LYS A 317 0.49 -11.96 15.92
C LYS A 317 -0.79 -11.17 15.67
N ALA A 318 -0.73 -10.16 14.81
CA ALA A 318 -1.90 -9.36 14.44
C ALA A 318 -2.98 -10.18 13.70
N ILE A 319 -2.57 -11.08 12.80
CA ILE A 319 -3.45 -12.00 12.09
C ILE A 319 -4.18 -12.93 13.07
N LEU A 320 -3.46 -13.53 14.03
CA LEU A 320 -4.08 -14.37 15.06
C LEU A 320 -5.11 -13.59 15.88
N ILE A 321 -4.78 -12.38 16.32
CA ILE A 321 -5.70 -11.50 17.06
C ILE A 321 -6.97 -11.22 16.22
N GLY A 322 -6.82 -10.94 14.93
CA GLY A 322 -7.95 -10.71 14.02
C GLY A 322 -8.83 -11.94 13.81
N PHE A 323 -8.24 -13.12 13.62
CA PHE A 323 -8.99 -14.37 13.46
C PHE A 323 -9.74 -14.78 14.73
N PHE A 324 -9.10 -14.64 15.89
CA PHE A 324 -9.70 -15.00 17.19
C PHE A 324 -10.56 -13.89 17.80
N GLU A 325 -10.70 -12.74 17.13
CA GLU A 325 -11.46 -11.58 17.63
C GLU A 325 -11.05 -11.16 19.06
N ALA A 326 -9.77 -11.33 19.40
CA ALA A 326 -9.26 -10.95 20.72
C ALA A 326 -9.36 -9.42 20.89
N GLY A 327 -9.51 -8.92 22.12
CA GLY A 327 -10.01 -7.57 22.45
C GLY A 327 -9.33 -6.34 21.79
N ARG A 328 -8.21 -6.49 21.10
CA ARG A 328 -7.57 -5.43 20.30
C ARG A 328 -7.95 -5.44 18.82
N ALA A 329 -8.77 -6.40 18.36
CA ALA A 329 -9.05 -6.61 16.95
C ALA A 329 -9.75 -5.42 16.26
N ASN A 330 -10.53 -4.66 17.03
CA ASN A 330 -11.25 -3.46 16.57
C ASN A 330 -10.60 -2.14 17.05
N GLU A 331 -9.40 -2.19 17.64
CA GLU A 331 -8.75 -0.99 18.18
C GLU A 331 -8.17 -0.13 17.04
N TRP A 332 -8.83 0.99 16.72
CA TRP A 332 -8.31 1.95 15.76
C TRP A 332 -7.37 2.96 16.42
N ILE A 333 -6.08 2.63 16.43
CA ILE A 333 -5.03 3.58 16.81
C ILE A 333 -4.62 4.39 15.58
N VAL A 334 -4.89 5.70 15.61
CA VAL A 334 -4.52 6.63 14.54
C VAL A 334 -3.00 6.66 14.37
N THR A 335 -2.53 6.30 13.18
CA THR A 335 -1.11 6.40 12.83
C THR A 335 -0.73 7.88 12.71
N GLN A 336 0.11 8.34 13.62
CA GLN A 336 0.62 9.70 13.60
C GLN A 336 1.70 9.85 12.52
N LYS A 337 1.62 10.93 11.74
CA LYS A 337 2.59 11.32 10.70
C LYS A 337 3.26 12.63 11.12
N LEU A 338 4.54 12.82 10.79
CA LEU A 338 5.33 13.96 11.26
C LEU A 338 4.87 15.32 10.71
N GLY A 339 4.16 15.39 9.58
CA GLY A 339 3.53 16.65 9.15
C GLY A 339 2.58 17.29 10.20
N ASN A 340 2.24 16.58 11.28
CA ASN A 340 1.35 17.01 12.35
C ASN A 340 2.07 17.38 13.67
N ILE A 341 3.35 17.80 13.64
CA ILE A 341 4.17 18.14 14.84
C ILE A 341 3.49 19.16 15.77
N GLN A 342 2.69 20.10 15.26
CA GLN A 342 1.95 21.06 16.10
C GLN A 342 0.91 20.37 17.01
N LYS A 343 0.22 19.32 16.53
CA LYS A 343 -0.70 18.50 17.33
C LYS A 343 0.04 17.56 18.28
N LEU A 344 1.28 17.17 17.97
CA LEU A 344 2.09 16.32 18.83
C LEU A 344 2.49 17.04 20.12
N LYS A 345 2.84 18.34 20.04
CA LYS A 345 3.17 19.16 21.24
C LYS A 345 2.00 19.29 22.21
N SER A 346 0.76 19.35 21.71
CA SER A 346 -0.43 19.48 22.57
C SER A 346 -0.85 18.14 23.19
N ILE A 347 -0.72 17.02 22.48
CA ILE A 347 -1.06 15.68 23.00
C ILE A 347 0.00 15.18 23.99
N VAL A 348 1.29 15.37 23.71
CA VAL A 348 2.38 14.96 24.62
C VAL A 348 2.30 15.64 25.99
N ARG A 349 1.74 16.85 26.05
CA ARG A 349 1.51 17.56 27.32
C ARG A 349 0.43 16.90 28.19
N VAL A 350 -0.49 16.15 27.59
CA VAL A 350 -1.65 15.53 28.26
C VAL A 350 -1.36 14.08 28.68
N THR A 351 -0.40 13.39 28.05
CA THR A 351 -0.11 11.96 28.33
C THR A 351 1.23 11.72 29.03
N LYS A 352 1.53 12.47 30.10
CA LYS A 352 2.65 12.13 31.01
C LYS A 352 2.26 10.98 31.94
N SER A 353 2.21 9.77 31.39
CA SER A 353 2.34 8.52 32.15
C SER A 353 2.99 7.50 31.23
N CYS A 354 4.30 7.31 31.36
CA CYS A 354 5.06 6.40 30.52
C CYS A 354 5.64 5.30 31.40
N HIS A 355 5.12 4.07 31.28
CA HIS A 355 5.71 2.91 31.95
C HIS A 355 6.99 2.48 31.21
N PHE A 356 8.06 2.18 31.96
CA PHE A 356 9.33 1.68 31.42
C PHE A 356 9.19 0.40 30.57
N LYS A 357 8.11 -0.37 30.78
CA LYS A 357 7.77 -1.57 30.01
C LYS A 357 7.35 -1.28 28.55
N ASP A 358 6.90 -0.06 28.24
CA ASP A 358 6.50 0.32 26.88
C ASP A 358 7.70 0.62 25.95
N ARG A 359 8.93 0.56 26.48
CA ARG A 359 10.17 0.80 25.71
C ARG A 359 10.76 -0.46 25.08
N PHE A 360 10.31 -1.65 25.49
CA PHE A 360 10.93 -2.90 25.05
C PHE A 360 9.88 -3.88 24.53
N HIS A 361 10.22 -4.54 23.42
CA HIS A 361 9.35 -5.55 22.83
C HIS A 361 9.83 -6.95 23.21
N SER A 362 9.25 -7.50 24.29
CA SER A 362 9.73 -8.75 24.91
C SER A 362 9.74 -9.96 23.98
N LEU A 363 8.80 -10.06 23.03
CA LEU A 363 8.75 -11.19 22.08
C LEU A 363 9.91 -11.12 21.10
N GLU A 364 10.18 -9.95 20.54
CA GLU A 364 11.28 -9.71 19.62
C GLU A 364 12.64 -9.93 20.31
N LEU A 365 12.76 -9.53 21.59
CA LEU A 365 13.94 -9.81 22.40
C LEU A 365 14.12 -11.31 22.69
N LEU A 366 13.02 -12.03 22.96
CA LEU A 366 13.06 -13.48 23.17
C LEU A 366 13.50 -14.22 21.91
N PHE A 367 12.93 -13.88 20.75
CA PHE A 367 13.35 -14.45 19.46
C PHE A 367 14.78 -14.05 19.10
N GLY A 368 15.19 -12.81 19.41
CA GLY A 368 16.57 -12.34 19.24
C GLY A 368 17.56 -13.18 20.05
N LEU A 369 17.25 -13.46 21.32
CA LEU A 369 18.05 -14.31 22.19
C LEU A 369 18.07 -15.77 21.70
N PHE A 370 16.92 -16.31 21.31
CA PHE A 370 16.84 -17.66 20.76
C PHE A 370 17.73 -17.84 19.53
N LEU A 371 17.63 -16.91 18.56
CA LEU A 371 18.48 -16.91 17.37
C LEU A 371 19.96 -16.72 17.70
N LEU A 372 20.29 -15.88 18.70
CA LEU A 372 21.67 -15.68 19.15
C LEU A 372 22.25 -16.97 19.73
N MET A 373 21.49 -17.64 20.60
CA MET A 373 21.92 -18.90 21.20
C MET A 373 22.11 -19.98 20.13
N SER A 374 21.22 -20.08 19.14
CA SER A 374 21.39 -20.97 18.00
C SER A 374 22.62 -20.62 17.17
N ALA A 375 22.87 -19.33 16.89
CA ALA A 375 24.04 -18.89 16.12
C ALA A 375 25.36 -19.20 16.84
N CYS A 376 25.42 -18.96 18.15
CA CYS A 376 26.57 -19.29 18.97
C CYS A 376 26.79 -20.81 19.06
N TYR A 377 25.71 -21.58 19.20
CA TYR A 377 25.80 -23.03 19.23
C TYR A 377 26.31 -23.60 17.90
N ASP A 378 25.77 -23.12 16.77
CA ASP A 378 26.23 -23.50 15.44
C ASP A 378 27.72 -23.17 15.27
N CYS A 379 28.15 -21.95 15.62
CA CYS A 379 29.55 -21.53 15.49
C CYS A 379 30.53 -22.31 16.39
N LEU A 380 30.08 -22.81 17.55
CA LEU A 380 30.96 -23.49 18.52
C LEU A 380 30.97 -25.01 18.39
N TYR A 381 29.86 -25.61 17.93
CA TYR A 381 29.64 -27.05 17.98
C TYR A 381 29.26 -27.69 16.64
N ARG A 382 29.00 -26.91 15.58
CA ARG A 382 28.65 -27.42 14.24
C ARG A 382 29.50 -26.76 13.14
N ASP A 383 29.66 -27.45 12.02
CA ASP A 383 30.36 -26.94 10.83
C ASP A 383 29.40 -26.55 9.69
N ASP A 384 28.10 -26.41 9.98
CA ASP A 384 27.06 -26.16 8.95
C ASP A 384 27.00 -24.69 8.49
N ASN A 385 27.75 -23.79 9.12
CA ASN A 385 27.85 -22.36 8.80
C ASN A 385 26.49 -21.61 8.77
N LEU A 386 25.46 -22.12 9.45
CA LEU A 386 24.14 -21.49 9.54
C LEU A 386 24.17 -20.19 10.35
N TYR A 387 25.17 -20.02 11.23
CA TYR A 387 25.41 -18.79 11.99
C TYR A 387 25.50 -17.54 11.09
N ILE A 388 25.93 -17.68 9.82
CA ILE A 388 26.01 -16.59 8.84
C ILE A 388 24.63 -15.97 8.58
N PHE A 389 23.55 -16.77 8.66
CA PHE A 389 22.18 -16.29 8.50
C PHE A 389 21.53 -15.92 9.83
N LEU A 390 21.81 -16.70 10.89
CA LEU A 390 21.18 -16.54 12.20
C LEU A 390 21.68 -15.31 12.96
N LEU A 391 22.98 -14.99 12.88
CA LEU A 391 23.57 -13.87 13.61
C LEU A 391 23.05 -12.50 13.11
N PRO A 392 23.06 -12.19 11.79
CA PRO A 392 22.46 -10.95 11.29
C PRO A 392 20.96 -10.85 11.61
N GLN A 393 20.22 -11.96 11.55
CA GLN A 393 18.80 -12.00 11.90
C GLN A 393 18.60 -11.68 13.39
N SER A 394 19.40 -12.26 14.29
CA SER A 394 19.38 -11.96 15.72
C SER A 394 19.65 -10.47 16.00
N ILE A 395 20.67 -9.88 15.36
CA ILE A 395 20.99 -8.45 15.48
C ILE A 395 19.78 -7.59 15.09
N MET A 396 19.08 -7.93 14.01
CA MET A 396 17.88 -7.20 13.58
C MET A 396 16.73 -7.32 14.59
N TYR A 397 16.52 -8.51 15.17
CA TYR A 397 15.53 -8.71 16.24
C TYR A 397 15.83 -7.84 17.46
N PHE A 398 17.09 -7.76 17.90
CA PHE A 398 17.50 -6.85 18.97
C PHE A 398 17.34 -5.38 18.59
N ALA A 399 17.71 -5.00 17.36
CA ALA A 399 17.58 -3.62 16.87
C ALA A 399 16.12 -3.13 16.93
N ILE A 400 15.16 -3.99 16.56
CA ILE A 400 13.72 -3.68 16.68
C ILE A 400 13.25 -3.78 18.12
N GLY A 401 13.70 -4.79 18.86
CA GLY A 401 13.32 -5.04 20.25
C GLY A 401 13.64 -3.87 21.19
N PHE A 402 14.78 -3.20 20.94
CA PHE A 402 15.26 -2.02 21.66
C PHE A 402 14.89 -0.67 21.00
N GLU A 403 14.05 -0.67 19.96
CA GLU A 403 13.64 0.54 19.23
C GLU A 403 14.82 1.38 18.68
N PHE A 404 15.86 0.73 18.14
CA PHE A 404 16.98 1.43 17.47
C PHE A 404 16.63 1.93 16.06
N MET A 405 15.48 1.56 15.50
CA MET A 405 15.04 2.01 14.18
C MET A 405 13.93 3.06 14.22
N GLY A 406 14.02 4.01 13.28
CA GLY A 406 13.09 5.13 13.17
C GLY A 406 13.59 6.39 13.87
N VAL A 407 12.83 7.47 13.70
CA VAL A 407 13.11 8.74 14.37
C VAL A 407 12.73 8.62 15.83
N ARG A 408 13.67 8.90 16.74
CA ARG A 408 13.39 9.07 18.17
C ARG A 408 12.84 10.47 18.38
N VAL A 409 11.56 10.57 18.69
CA VAL A 409 11.01 11.83 19.21
C VAL A 409 11.42 11.88 20.68
N SER A 410 12.41 12.72 21.00
CA SER A 410 12.73 13.01 22.41
C SER A 410 11.46 13.57 23.06
N SER A 411 11.00 12.88 24.09
CA SER A 411 9.81 13.23 24.87
C SER A 411 9.98 14.52 25.64
#